data_AF-A0AA39YHY9-F1
#
_entry.id   AF-A0AA39YHY9-F1
#
_cell.length_a   1.000
_cell.length_b   1.000
_cell.length_c   1.000
_cell.angle_alpha   90.00
_cell.angle_beta   90.00
_cell.angle_gamma   90.00
#
_symmetry.space_group_name_H-M   'P 1'
#
loop_
_entity.id
_entity.type
_entity.pdbx_description
1 polymer ?
#
loop_
_entity_poly.entity_id
_entity_poly.type
_entity_poly.pdbx_seq_one_letter_code
_entity_poly.pdbx_strand_id
1 'polypeptide(L)'
;MSKSTPRKSRHRHNASNGGPMTGGPSNGGGPRQIAASDYESDAAHYMEARDVPRLAHLPTRTNTDLNISVLRRYLPGIRSILSIAANAVVYTFSEAGQSWEKHGVAGTMFVCEQQPKVTASGQALPRVSVFVLNRLGLDNLMVDLVRVSDCEMADELIIFRLEDDDASDSNGEGSTGKEVIGIWIHADEDDTREANTAIIRGAWQQARLALNTLIEAAAAEAEQLADQTDADDGGALADAPHHDISEKSGLIVGRRISITDLFGQRNGAG
;
A
#
# COMPACT_ATOMS: atom_id res chain seq x y z
N MET A 1 -44.69 7.04 16.51
CA MET A 1 -45.01 6.09 17.60
C MET A 1 -44.48 4.71 17.20
N SER A 2 -43.28 4.38 17.66
CA SER A 2 -42.53 3.19 17.22
C SER A 2 -42.88 1.98 18.08
N LYS A 3 -43.34 0.89 17.46
CA LYS A 3 -43.78 -0.34 18.15
C LYS A 3 -42.57 -1.20 18.53
N SER A 4 -42.44 -1.47 19.84
CA SER A 4 -41.43 -2.33 20.45
C SER A 4 -41.64 -3.81 20.09
N THR A 5 -40.58 -4.51 19.71
CA THR A 5 -40.62 -5.96 19.42
C THR A 5 -40.27 -6.79 20.66
N PRO A 6 -40.97 -7.91 20.95
CA PRO A 6 -40.78 -8.64 22.20
C PRO A 6 -39.58 -9.60 22.14
N ARG A 7 -38.64 -9.51 23.09
CA ARG A 7 -37.60 -10.54 23.29
C ARG A 7 -38.15 -11.71 24.10
N LYS A 8 -38.04 -12.90 23.51
CA LYS A 8 -38.52 -14.18 24.01
C LYS A 8 -37.58 -14.72 25.10
N SER A 9 -38.10 -14.90 26.31
CA SER A 9 -37.44 -15.57 27.43
C SER A 9 -37.29 -17.08 27.14
N ARG A 10 -36.09 -17.65 27.30
CA ARG A 10 -35.87 -19.10 27.36
C ARG A 10 -35.19 -19.45 28.67
N HIS A 11 -36.00 -19.77 29.67
CA HIS A 11 -35.60 -20.67 30.74
C HIS A 11 -35.45 -22.09 30.17
N ARG A 12 -34.33 -22.73 30.50
CA ARG A 12 -33.99 -24.14 30.32
C ARG A 12 -33.53 -24.56 31.73
N HIS A 13 -33.99 -25.62 32.38
CA HIS A 13 -33.97 -26.99 31.95
C HIS A 13 -35.02 -27.85 32.68
N ASN A 14 -35.53 -28.82 31.93
CA ASN A 14 -36.37 -29.94 32.33
C ASN A 14 -35.55 -30.95 33.16
N ALA A 15 -36.11 -31.50 34.24
CA ALA A 15 -35.66 -32.76 34.82
C ALA A 15 -36.86 -33.69 34.95
N SER A 16 -36.86 -34.73 34.12
CA SER A 16 -37.86 -35.80 34.05
C SER A 16 -37.65 -36.84 35.15
N ASN A 17 -38.77 -37.24 35.76
CA ASN A 17 -38.90 -38.30 36.75
C ASN A 17 -38.97 -39.70 36.10
N GLY A 18 -38.52 -40.77 36.78
CA GLY A 18 -38.83 -42.15 36.35
C GLY A 18 -38.18 -43.32 37.12
N GLY A 19 -38.92 -43.91 38.07
CA GLY A 19 -39.01 -45.38 38.26
C GLY A 19 -38.33 -46.04 39.50
N PRO A 20 -38.86 -47.18 40.04
CA PRO A 20 -38.97 -47.40 41.50
C PRO A 20 -38.31 -48.68 42.10
N MET A 21 -38.11 -48.62 43.43
CA MET A 21 -38.10 -49.69 44.47
C MET A 21 -37.07 -50.85 44.43
N THR A 22 -36.25 -50.99 45.49
CA THR A 22 -36.36 -52.05 46.54
C THR A 22 -35.13 -52.06 47.49
N GLY A 23 -35.37 -52.15 48.82
CA GLY A 23 -34.41 -52.65 49.83
C GLY A 23 -33.77 -51.62 50.80
N GLY A 24 -34.29 -51.51 52.03
CA GLY A 24 -33.68 -50.77 53.17
C GLY A 24 -32.60 -51.56 53.94
N PRO A 25 -32.11 -51.13 55.14
CA PRO A 25 -32.64 -50.09 56.01
C PRO A 25 -31.67 -48.92 56.37
N SER A 26 -32.31 -47.86 56.88
CA SER A 26 -31.85 -46.69 57.64
C SER A 26 -30.48 -46.75 58.35
N ASN A 27 -29.66 -45.69 58.24
CA ASN A 27 -29.68 -44.57 59.21
C ASN A 27 -28.77 -43.39 58.77
N GLY A 28 -29.35 -42.18 58.65
CA GLY A 28 -28.65 -40.91 58.97
C GLY A 28 -27.59 -40.34 58.02
N GLY A 29 -27.82 -40.31 56.70
CA GLY A 29 -26.96 -39.58 55.75
C GLY A 29 -27.75 -38.60 54.90
N GLY A 30 -28.07 -37.42 55.44
CA GLY A 30 -28.64 -36.33 54.64
C GLY A 30 -27.68 -35.94 53.50
N PRO A 31 -28.19 -35.49 52.34
CA PRO A 31 -27.33 -35.10 51.23
C PRO A 31 -26.39 -33.99 51.72
N ARG A 32 -25.08 -34.21 51.58
CA ARG A 32 -24.08 -33.13 51.72
C ARG A 32 -24.50 -32.04 50.73
N GLN A 33 -25.12 -30.98 51.24
CA GLN A 33 -25.19 -29.73 50.52
C GLN A 33 -23.74 -29.32 50.30
N ILE A 34 -23.28 -29.47 49.06
CA ILE A 34 -22.02 -28.87 48.63
C ILE A 34 -22.25 -27.38 48.85
N ALA A 35 -21.59 -26.82 49.87
CA ALA A 35 -21.54 -25.38 50.05
C ALA A 35 -20.97 -24.83 48.75
N ALA A 36 -21.81 -24.19 47.94
CA ALA A 36 -21.34 -23.41 46.83
C ALA A 36 -20.42 -22.37 47.47
N SER A 37 -19.11 -22.51 47.28
CA SER A 37 -18.17 -21.48 47.67
C SER A 37 -18.59 -20.22 46.91
N ASP A 38 -18.99 -19.18 47.64
CA ASP A 38 -19.40 -17.86 47.14
C ASP A 38 -18.21 -17.11 46.53
N TYR A 39 -17.60 -17.70 45.50
CA TYR A 39 -16.49 -17.12 44.75
C TYR A 39 -16.90 -15.80 44.08
N GLU A 40 -18.20 -15.56 43.87
CA GLU A 40 -18.70 -14.27 43.39
C GLU A 40 -18.63 -13.15 44.44
N SER A 41 -18.69 -13.44 45.74
CA SER A 41 -18.72 -12.41 46.79
C SER A 41 -17.35 -11.80 47.05
N ASP A 42 -16.27 -12.60 47.00
CA ASP A 42 -14.90 -12.10 47.21
C ASP A 42 -14.38 -11.29 46.01
N ALA A 43 -14.83 -11.60 44.80
CA ALA A 43 -14.43 -10.87 43.59
C ALA A 43 -14.94 -9.42 43.61
N ALA A 44 -16.17 -9.19 44.09
CA ALA A 44 -16.76 -7.86 44.20
C ALA A 44 -16.02 -7.00 45.24
N HIS A 45 -15.71 -7.57 46.41
CA HIS A 45 -14.99 -6.85 47.47
C HIS A 45 -13.53 -6.54 47.11
N TYR A 46 -12.85 -7.40 46.35
CA TYR A 46 -11.51 -7.10 45.85
C TYR A 46 -11.47 -5.96 44.81
N MET A 47 -12.56 -5.75 44.06
CA MET A 47 -12.66 -4.64 43.09
C MET A 47 -13.06 -3.32 43.75
N GLU A 48 -13.91 -3.37 44.79
CA GLU A 48 -14.43 -2.18 45.46
C GLU A 48 -13.40 -1.51 46.40
N ALA A 49 -12.47 -2.29 46.97
CA ALA A 49 -11.43 -1.78 47.88
C ALA A 49 -10.17 -1.24 47.17
N ARG A 50 -10.12 -1.27 45.83
CA ARG A 50 -9.05 -0.64 45.06
C ARG A 50 -9.58 0.66 44.48
N ASP A 51 -9.11 1.79 44.99
CA ASP A 51 -9.05 3.03 44.21
C ASP A 51 -8.13 2.77 43.01
N VAL A 52 -8.68 2.16 41.97
CA VAL A 52 -8.00 1.97 40.69
C VAL A 52 -7.77 3.38 40.18
N PRO A 53 -6.52 3.86 40.03
CA PRO A 53 -6.29 5.14 39.38
C PRO A 53 -7.03 5.06 38.05
N ARG A 54 -7.95 5.99 37.78
CA ARG A 54 -8.61 6.06 36.47
C ARG A 54 -7.49 6.05 35.46
N LEU A 55 -7.28 4.92 34.77
CA LEU A 55 -6.27 4.84 33.73
C LEU A 55 -6.54 6.03 32.83
N ALA A 56 -5.52 6.88 32.66
CA ALA A 56 -5.59 7.95 31.68
C ALA A 56 -6.18 7.33 30.41
N HIS A 57 -7.30 7.90 29.96
CA HIS A 57 -8.09 7.41 28.85
C HIS A 57 -7.14 7.01 27.72
N LEU A 58 -7.06 5.72 27.43
CA LEU A 58 -6.32 5.24 26.26
C LEU A 58 -6.84 6.05 25.07
N PRO A 59 -5.97 6.69 24.28
CA PRO A 59 -6.43 7.48 23.15
C PRO A 59 -7.30 6.59 22.26
N THR A 60 -8.56 6.99 22.10
CA THR A 60 -9.53 6.25 21.29
C THR A 60 -9.07 6.31 19.84
N ARG A 61 -8.36 5.27 19.38
CA ARG A 61 -7.98 5.16 17.98
C ARG A 61 -9.25 5.09 17.13
N THR A 62 -9.31 5.92 16.10
CA THR A 62 -10.39 5.90 15.12
C THR A 62 -10.22 4.72 14.17
N ASN A 63 -11.29 4.32 13.47
CA ASN A 63 -11.20 3.30 12.43
C ASN A 63 -10.18 3.70 11.35
N THR A 64 -10.13 4.99 11.01
CA THR A 64 -9.14 5.58 10.09
C THR A 64 -7.71 5.36 10.59
N ASP A 65 -7.43 5.60 11.87
CA ASP A 65 -6.09 5.38 12.44
C ASP A 65 -5.67 3.90 12.36
N LEU A 66 -6.62 2.99 12.58
CA LEU A 66 -6.38 1.57 12.45
C LEU A 66 -6.11 1.19 10.99
N ASN A 67 -6.91 1.67 10.04
CA ASN A 67 -6.70 1.41 8.61
C ASN A 67 -5.35 1.94 8.13
N ILE A 68 -4.98 3.18 8.50
CA ILE A 68 -3.66 3.74 8.20
C ILE A 68 -2.55 2.86 8.79
N SER A 69 -2.72 2.36 10.03
CA SER A 69 -1.72 1.49 10.65
C SER A 69 -1.52 0.15 9.93
N VAL A 70 -2.57 -0.38 9.28
CA VAL A 70 -2.50 -1.58 8.45
C VAL A 70 -1.82 -1.27 7.12
N LEU A 71 -2.25 -0.21 6.44
CA LEU A 71 -1.71 0.22 5.15
C LEU A 71 -0.22 0.55 5.23
N ARG A 72 0.23 1.17 6.32
CA ARG A 72 1.65 1.49 6.57
C ARG A 72 2.56 0.28 6.74
N ARG A 73 2.02 -0.92 6.94
CA ARG A 73 2.82 -2.16 6.93
C ARG A 73 3.30 -2.51 5.53
N TYR A 74 2.52 -2.14 4.51
CA TYR A 74 2.86 -2.33 3.10
C TYR A 74 3.62 -1.13 2.54
N LEU A 75 3.18 0.08 2.91
CA LEU A 75 3.82 1.29 2.44
C LEU A 75 3.92 2.36 3.55
N PRO A 76 5.07 2.45 4.24
CA PRO A 76 5.24 3.34 5.40
C PRO A 76 4.98 4.83 5.11
N GLY A 77 5.17 5.26 3.86
CA GLY A 77 5.00 6.66 3.43
C GLY A 77 3.56 7.15 3.33
N ILE A 78 2.55 6.32 3.60
CA ILE A 78 1.13 6.72 3.56
C ILE A 78 0.83 7.75 4.67
N ARG A 79 0.22 8.87 4.29
CA ARG A 79 -0.13 9.97 5.18
C ARG A 79 -1.61 10.00 5.50
N SER A 80 -2.46 9.85 4.49
CA SER A 80 -3.90 9.97 4.61
C SER A 80 -4.61 8.98 3.69
N ILE A 81 -5.87 8.68 4.00
CA ILE A 81 -6.77 7.92 3.12
C ILE A 81 -7.70 8.95 2.49
N LEU A 82 -7.70 9.02 1.16
CA LEU A 82 -8.54 9.92 0.37
C LEU A 82 -9.93 9.34 0.15
N SER A 83 -10.02 8.03 -0.07
CA SER A 83 -11.29 7.32 -0.25
C SER A 83 -11.19 5.85 0.11
N ILE A 84 -12.33 5.23 0.42
CA ILE A 84 -12.46 3.82 0.76
C ILE A 84 -13.63 3.26 -0.03
N ALA A 85 -13.49 2.03 -0.55
CA ALA A 85 -14.62 1.22 -0.99
C ALA A 85 -14.58 -0.14 -0.31
N ALA A 86 -15.73 -0.57 0.23
CA ALA A 86 -15.82 -1.77 1.06
C ALA A 86 -15.40 -3.05 0.32
N ASN A 87 -15.73 -3.12 -0.98
CA ASN A 87 -15.43 -4.25 -1.84
C ASN A 87 -15.08 -3.79 -3.28
N ALA A 88 -13.93 -4.23 -3.76
CA ALA A 88 -13.47 -4.08 -5.13
C ALA A 88 -12.87 -5.39 -5.63
N VAL A 89 -13.00 -5.64 -6.93
CA VAL A 89 -12.51 -6.84 -7.62
C VAL A 89 -11.57 -6.42 -8.74
N VAL A 90 -10.40 -7.04 -8.78
CA VAL A 90 -9.35 -6.74 -9.76
C VAL A 90 -9.48 -7.69 -10.95
N TYR A 91 -9.37 -7.10 -12.13
CA TYR A 91 -9.31 -7.76 -13.43
C TYR A 91 -8.03 -7.35 -14.15
N THR A 92 -7.51 -8.24 -14.98
CA THR A 92 -6.43 -7.97 -15.93
C THR A 92 -6.97 -8.16 -17.34
N PHE A 93 -6.46 -7.36 -18.28
CA PHE A 93 -6.82 -7.52 -19.68
C PHE A 93 -5.89 -8.53 -20.35
N SER A 94 -6.47 -9.58 -20.91
CA SER A 94 -5.76 -10.60 -21.69
C SER A 94 -5.69 -10.15 -23.14
N GLU A 95 -4.51 -9.77 -23.62
CA GLU A 95 -4.31 -9.37 -25.03
C GLU A 95 -4.58 -10.54 -25.98
N ALA A 96 -4.20 -11.76 -25.61
CA ALA A 96 -4.42 -12.95 -26.42
C ALA A 96 -5.91 -13.28 -26.58
N GLY A 97 -6.69 -13.12 -25.51
CA GLY A 97 -8.13 -13.36 -25.51
C GLY A 97 -8.97 -12.14 -25.90
N GLN A 98 -8.37 -10.94 -25.98
CA GLN A 98 -9.08 -9.66 -26.08
C GLN A 98 -10.23 -9.56 -25.07
N SER A 99 -9.98 -9.98 -23.83
CA SER A 99 -11.01 -10.14 -22.81
C SER A 99 -10.49 -9.87 -21.40
N TRP A 100 -11.42 -9.55 -20.50
CA TRP A 100 -11.12 -9.34 -19.09
C TRP A 100 -11.09 -10.66 -18.33
N GLU A 101 -10.00 -10.90 -17.62
CA GLU A 101 -9.79 -12.06 -16.76
C GLU A 101 -9.75 -11.63 -15.29
N LYS A 102 -10.27 -12.47 -14.40
CA LYS A 102 -10.22 -12.20 -12.95
C LYS A 102 -8.80 -12.42 -12.44
N HIS A 103 -8.20 -11.39 -11.84
CA HIS A 103 -6.85 -11.47 -11.31
C HIS A 103 -6.74 -12.31 -10.02
N GLY A 104 -7.87 -12.56 -9.33
CA GLY A 104 -7.89 -13.29 -8.05
C GLY A 104 -7.68 -12.42 -6.82
N VAL A 105 -7.58 -11.10 -6.99
CA VAL A 105 -7.53 -10.12 -5.90
C VAL A 105 -8.90 -9.47 -5.73
N ALA A 106 -9.49 -9.60 -4.54
CA ALA A 106 -10.74 -8.93 -4.19
C ALA A 106 -10.78 -8.60 -2.69
N GLY A 107 -11.26 -7.40 -2.37
CA GLY A 107 -11.36 -6.96 -0.98
C GLY A 107 -11.56 -5.46 -0.84
N THR A 108 -11.07 -4.88 0.25
CA THR A 108 -11.30 -3.45 0.53
C THR A 108 -10.32 -2.60 -0.26
N MET A 109 -10.84 -1.62 -0.98
CA MET A 109 -10.05 -0.66 -1.74
C MET A 109 -9.79 0.59 -0.92
N PHE A 110 -8.57 1.11 -0.98
CA PHE A 110 -8.19 2.39 -0.40
C PHE A 110 -7.47 3.24 -1.43
N VAL A 111 -7.85 4.51 -1.53
CA VAL A 111 -7.08 5.52 -2.25
C VAL A 111 -6.27 6.28 -1.21
N CYS A 112 -4.94 6.22 -1.29
CA CYS A 112 -4.05 6.73 -0.24
C CYS A 112 -3.11 7.79 -0.77
N GLU A 113 -3.02 8.91 -0.07
CA GLU A 113 -1.99 9.91 -0.29
C GLU A 113 -0.73 9.54 0.51
N GLN A 114 0.42 9.80 -0.09
CA GLN A 114 1.73 9.52 0.49
C GLN A 114 2.53 10.81 0.62
N GLN A 115 3.68 10.72 1.29
CA GLN A 115 4.61 11.83 1.32
C GLN A 115 5.05 12.19 -0.10
N PRO A 116 4.89 13.48 -0.51
CA PRO A 116 5.34 13.92 -1.82
C PRO A 116 6.83 13.65 -1.99
N LYS A 117 7.23 13.23 -3.19
CA LYS A 117 8.64 13.06 -3.53
C LYS A 117 9.19 14.41 -3.98
N VAL A 118 10.07 15.00 -3.19
CA VAL A 118 10.77 16.23 -3.57
C VAL A 118 11.96 15.86 -4.46
N THR A 119 12.04 16.43 -5.65
CA THR A 119 13.13 16.23 -6.61
C THR A 119 14.37 17.05 -6.22
N ALA A 120 15.50 16.79 -6.88
CA ALA A 120 16.73 17.56 -6.69
C ALA A 120 16.55 19.06 -7.02
N SER A 121 15.65 19.38 -7.96
CA SER A 121 15.24 20.73 -8.32
C SER A 121 14.32 21.40 -7.28
N GLY A 122 13.95 20.72 -6.20
CA GLY A 122 13.06 21.23 -5.15
C GLY A 122 11.56 21.16 -5.48
N GLN A 123 11.19 20.59 -6.62
CA GLN A 123 9.79 20.41 -7.02
C GLN A 123 9.17 19.18 -6.32
N ALA A 124 7.91 19.28 -5.92
CA ALA A 124 7.21 18.20 -5.21
C ALA A 124 6.31 17.40 -6.16
N LEU A 125 6.58 16.10 -6.29
CA LEU A 125 5.73 15.16 -7.01
C LEU A 125 4.68 14.57 -6.05
N PRO A 126 3.37 14.81 -6.27
CA PRO A 126 2.32 14.16 -5.50
C PRO A 126 2.41 12.65 -5.66
N ARG A 127 2.25 11.91 -4.56
CA ARG A 127 2.24 10.45 -4.59
C ARG A 127 0.93 9.94 -4.04
N VAL A 128 0.13 9.35 -4.92
CA VAL A 128 -1.16 8.74 -4.58
C VAL A 128 -1.16 7.32 -5.12
N SER A 129 -1.64 6.38 -4.33
CA SER A 129 -1.75 4.99 -4.77
C SER A 129 -3.11 4.41 -4.42
N VAL A 130 -3.57 3.51 -5.28
CA VAL A 130 -4.76 2.69 -5.07
C VAL A 130 -4.32 1.34 -4.52
N PHE A 131 -4.89 0.94 -3.39
CA PHE A 131 -4.65 -0.33 -2.73
C PHE A 131 -5.89 -1.19 -2.78
N VAL A 132 -5.75 -2.48 -3.06
CA VAL A 132 -6.79 -3.47 -2.77
C VAL A 132 -6.22 -4.49 -1.81
N LEU A 133 -6.65 -4.43 -0.55
CA LEU A 133 -6.30 -5.42 0.46
C LEU A 133 -7.10 -6.68 0.23
N ASN A 134 -6.42 -7.75 -0.16
CA ASN A 134 -7.03 -8.99 -0.59
C ASN A 134 -7.63 -9.76 0.59
N ARG A 135 -8.87 -10.22 0.43
CA ARG A 135 -9.57 -11.08 1.38
C ARG A 135 -9.55 -12.56 0.96
N LEU A 136 -9.17 -12.84 -0.29
CA LEU A 136 -9.11 -14.20 -0.87
C LEU A 136 -7.72 -14.84 -0.73
N GLY A 137 -6.68 -14.03 -0.49
CA GLY A 137 -5.30 -14.47 -0.43
C GLY A 137 -4.40 -13.43 0.24
N LEU A 138 -3.09 -13.67 0.18
CA LEU A 138 -2.09 -12.78 0.78
C LEU A 138 -1.58 -11.70 -0.19
N ASP A 139 -1.80 -11.92 -1.48
CA ASP A 139 -1.34 -11.03 -2.55
C ASP A 139 -2.28 -9.83 -2.67
N ASN A 140 -1.79 -8.64 -2.32
CA ASN A 140 -2.52 -7.40 -2.42
C ASN A 140 -2.16 -6.67 -3.72
N LEU A 141 -3.10 -5.87 -4.24
CA LEU A 141 -2.80 -4.97 -5.36
C LEU A 141 -2.38 -3.60 -4.82
N MET A 142 -1.34 -3.02 -5.42
CA MET A 142 -0.94 -1.63 -5.23
C MET A 142 -0.65 -1.01 -6.60
N VAL A 143 -1.35 0.07 -6.94
CA VAL A 143 -1.14 0.85 -8.15
C VAL A 143 -0.68 2.26 -7.78
N ASP A 144 0.55 2.63 -8.13
CA ASP A 144 1.04 4.02 -7.99
C ASP A 144 0.53 4.85 -9.16
N LEU A 145 -0.31 5.86 -8.89
CA LEU A 145 -0.95 6.66 -9.94
C LEU A 145 0.05 7.48 -10.76
N VAL A 146 1.27 7.71 -10.26
CA VAL A 146 2.34 8.34 -11.06
C VAL A 146 2.77 7.45 -12.24
N ARG A 147 2.74 6.12 -12.06
CA ARG A 147 3.14 5.12 -13.06
C ARG A 147 2.04 4.74 -14.04
N VAL A 148 0.84 5.28 -13.85
CA VAL A 148 -0.31 5.01 -14.70
C VAL A 148 -0.24 5.94 -15.91
N SER A 149 -0.08 5.36 -17.10
CA SER A 149 -0.06 6.10 -18.36
C SER A 149 -1.40 6.73 -18.70
N ASP A 150 -2.47 5.98 -18.47
CA ASP A 150 -3.85 6.33 -18.79
C ASP A 150 -4.81 5.78 -17.73
N CYS A 151 -5.82 6.59 -17.40
CA CYS A 151 -6.85 6.25 -16.42
C CYS A 151 -8.22 6.64 -16.94
N GLU A 152 -9.02 5.64 -17.28
CA GLU A 152 -10.36 5.80 -17.83
C GLU A 152 -11.40 5.02 -17.05
N MET A 153 -12.67 5.43 -17.18
CA MET A 153 -13.80 4.63 -16.73
C MET A 153 -14.48 4.07 -17.97
N ALA A 154 -14.58 2.75 -18.07
CA ALA A 154 -15.39 2.08 -19.09
C ALA A 154 -16.33 1.08 -18.40
N ASP A 155 -17.61 1.16 -18.77
CA ASP A 155 -18.71 0.37 -18.19
C ASP A 155 -18.83 0.53 -16.67
N GLU A 156 -18.28 -0.41 -15.90
CA GLU A 156 -18.22 -0.36 -14.43
C GLU A 156 -16.80 -0.54 -13.89
N LEU A 157 -15.79 -0.49 -14.77
CA LEU A 157 -14.39 -0.65 -14.45
C LEU A 157 -13.67 0.70 -14.51
N ILE A 158 -12.93 1.02 -13.46
CA ILE A 158 -11.83 1.98 -13.59
C ILE A 158 -10.61 1.23 -14.13
N ILE A 159 -10.12 1.66 -15.29
CA ILE A 159 -9.06 1.02 -16.05
C ILE A 159 -7.79 1.84 -15.89
N PHE A 160 -6.70 1.17 -15.56
CA PHE A 160 -5.34 1.70 -15.51
C PHE A 160 -4.50 1.01 -16.57
N ARG A 161 -3.78 1.80 -17.36
CA ARG A 161 -2.71 1.30 -18.24
C ARG A 161 -1.37 1.67 -17.62
N LEU A 162 -0.60 0.69 -17.19
CA LEU A 162 0.67 0.93 -16.52
C LEU A 162 1.81 1.12 -17.54
N GLU A 163 2.77 1.95 -17.18
CA GLU A 163 4.05 2.05 -17.89
C GLU A 163 4.98 0.96 -17.37
N ASP A 164 5.61 0.21 -18.28
CA ASP A 164 6.58 -0.82 -17.91
C ASP A 164 7.77 -0.17 -17.19
N ASP A 165 8.16 -0.73 -16.04
CA ASP A 165 9.49 -0.45 -15.50
C ASP A 165 10.46 -1.30 -16.33
N ASP A 166 11.22 -0.69 -17.23
CA ASP A 166 12.33 -1.34 -17.97
C ASP A 166 13.49 -1.80 -17.04
N ALA A 167 13.24 -2.22 -15.79
CA ALA A 167 14.28 -2.55 -14.82
C ALA A 167 13.86 -3.44 -13.62
N SER A 168 13.06 -4.51 -13.81
CA SER A 168 13.04 -5.59 -12.81
C SER A 168 13.20 -6.98 -13.43
N ASP A 169 14.40 -7.50 -13.29
CA ASP A 169 14.74 -8.92 -13.35
C ASP A 169 13.72 -9.76 -12.55
N SER A 170 12.87 -10.50 -13.24
CA SER A 170 12.32 -11.74 -12.71
C SER A 170 12.06 -12.72 -13.84
N ASN A 171 12.82 -13.82 -13.82
CA ASN A 171 12.63 -15.02 -14.62
C ASN A 171 11.14 -15.41 -14.71
N GLY A 172 10.58 -15.43 -15.92
CA GLY A 172 9.24 -15.97 -16.16
C GLY A 172 8.56 -15.36 -17.38
N GLU A 173 8.83 -15.95 -18.54
CA GLU A 173 7.88 -16.07 -19.66
C GLU A 173 7.15 -14.77 -20.09
N GLY A 174 7.83 -13.99 -20.92
CA GLY A 174 7.26 -13.21 -22.03
C GLY A 174 5.95 -12.46 -21.79
N SER A 175 6.04 -11.28 -21.16
CA SER A 175 5.07 -10.21 -21.42
C SER A 175 5.80 -8.87 -21.42
N THR A 176 6.36 -8.50 -22.57
CA THR A 176 6.80 -7.13 -22.88
C THR A 176 5.59 -6.30 -23.33
N GLY A 177 4.56 -6.26 -22.48
CA GLY A 177 3.27 -5.66 -22.78
C GLY A 177 2.83 -4.82 -21.60
N LYS A 178 2.43 -3.58 -21.89
CA LYS A 178 1.86 -2.63 -20.93
C LYS A 178 0.74 -3.32 -20.15
N GLU A 179 0.93 -3.49 -18.85
CA GLU A 179 -0.07 -4.12 -18.02
C GLU A 179 -1.34 -3.25 -17.96
N VAL A 180 -2.50 -3.84 -18.25
CA VAL A 180 -3.80 -3.16 -18.15
C VAL A 180 -4.63 -3.80 -17.05
N ILE A 181 -4.93 -3.00 -16.03
CA ILE A 181 -5.65 -3.41 -14.82
C ILE A 181 -7.01 -2.72 -14.80
N GLY A 182 -8.06 -3.50 -14.57
CA GLY A 182 -9.42 -3.00 -14.33
C GLY A 182 -9.81 -3.24 -12.89
N ILE A 183 -10.34 -2.24 -12.20
CA ILE A 183 -10.93 -2.41 -10.88
C ILE A 183 -12.44 -2.19 -10.97
N TRP A 184 -13.20 -3.21 -10.60
CA TRP A 184 -14.64 -3.09 -10.40
C TRP A 184 -14.92 -2.77 -8.95
N ILE A 185 -15.64 -1.68 -8.69
CA ILE A 185 -16.03 -1.27 -7.34
C ILE A 185 -17.48 -1.67 -7.11
N HIS A 186 -17.75 -2.41 -6.04
CA HIS A 186 -19.11 -2.65 -5.59
C HIS A 186 -19.66 -1.37 -4.98
N ALA A 187 -20.80 -0.91 -5.49
CA ALA A 187 -21.54 0.22 -4.94
C ALA A 187 -22.41 -0.28 -3.78
N ASP A 188 -22.01 -0.02 -2.54
CA ASP A 188 -22.85 -0.15 -1.36
C ASP A 188 -23.87 0.99 -1.24
N GLU A 189 -23.53 2.17 -1.76
CA GLU A 189 -24.43 3.31 -2.00
C GLU A 189 -24.37 3.74 -3.48
N ASP A 190 -25.43 4.37 -3.99
CA ASP A 190 -25.58 4.69 -5.42
C ASP A 190 -24.42 5.53 -5.99
N ASP A 191 -23.79 6.38 -5.17
CA ASP A 191 -22.70 7.26 -5.56
C ASP A 191 -21.29 6.73 -5.23
N THR A 192 -21.17 5.60 -4.52
CA THR A 192 -19.86 5.15 -4.00
C THR A 192 -18.86 4.91 -5.12
N ARG A 193 -19.30 4.28 -6.21
CA ARG A 193 -18.44 4.01 -7.38
C ARG A 193 -18.02 5.31 -8.06
N GLU A 194 -18.96 6.22 -8.26
CA GLU A 194 -18.71 7.50 -8.92
C GLU A 194 -17.76 8.38 -8.09
N ALA A 195 -18.00 8.49 -6.78
CA ALA A 195 -17.17 9.25 -5.86
C ALA A 195 -15.72 8.71 -5.81
N ASN A 196 -15.56 7.39 -5.66
CA ASN A 196 -14.23 6.77 -5.66
C ASN A 196 -13.52 6.97 -7.01
N THR A 197 -14.22 6.77 -8.13
CA THR A 197 -13.65 6.95 -9.47
C THR A 197 -13.23 8.40 -9.70
N ALA A 198 -14.04 9.37 -9.27
CA ALA A 198 -13.73 10.79 -9.38
C ALA A 198 -12.46 11.16 -8.59
N ILE A 199 -12.32 10.65 -7.35
CA ILE A 199 -11.13 10.87 -6.53
C ILE A 199 -9.89 10.26 -7.19
N ILE A 200 -9.97 9.02 -7.69
CA ILE A 200 -8.83 8.37 -8.36
C ILE A 200 -8.42 9.15 -9.61
N ARG A 201 -9.38 9.49 -10.48
CA ARG A 201 -9.09 10.23 -11.71
C ARG A 201 -8.51 11.62 -11.43
N GLY A 202 -9.07 12.34 -10.46
CA GLY A 202 -8.54 13.65 -10.06
C GLY A 202 -7.12 13.57 -9.54
N ALA A 203 -6.83 12.60 -8.66
CA ALA A 203 -5.48 12.36 -8.15
C ALA A 203 -4.49 11.96 -9.24
N TRP A 204 -4.89 11.09 -10.17
CA TRP A 204 -4.08 10.69 -11.32
C TRP A 204 -3.78 11.89 -12.23
N GLN A 205 -4.78 12.71 -12.57
CA GLN A 205 -4.58 13.92 -13.40
C GLN A 205 -3.58 14.88 -12.75
N GLN A 206 -3.71 15.12 -11.44
CA GLN A 206 -2.77 15.97 -10.71
C GLN A 206 -1.35 15.39 -10.71
N ALA A 207 -1.21 14.08 -10.51
CA ALA A 207 0.09 13.40 -10.56
C ALA A 207 0.73 13.49 -11.95
N ARG A 208 -0.02 13.30 -13.03
CA ARG A 208 0.49 13.40 -14.42
C ARG A 208 0.86 14.81 -14.80
N LEU A 209 0.05 15.81 -14.41
CA LEU A 209 0.41 17.21 -14.61
C LEU A 209 1.73 17.54 -13.91
N ALA A 210 1.87 17.18 -12.63
CA ALA A 210 3.11 17.38 -11.90
C ALA A 210 4.29 16.65 -12.56
N LEU A 211 4.12 15.39 -12.96
CA LEU A 211 5.18 14.63 -13.65
C LEU A 211 5.62 15.30 -14.95
N ASN A 212 4.68 15.75 -15.78
CA ASN A 212 5.01 16.45 -17.03
C ASN A 212 5.80 17.73 -16.76
N THR A 213 5.42 18.53 -15.76
CA THR A 213 6.18 19.74 -15.40
C THR A 213 7.60 19.42 -14.92
N LEU A 214 7.83 18.27 -14.27
CA LEU A 214 9.17 17.83 -13.90
C LEU A 214 10.00 17.44 -15.12
N ILE A 215 9.39 16.73 -16.07
CA ILE A 215 10.05 16.29 -17.31
C ILE A 215 10.46 17.52 -18.14
N GLU A 216 9.54 18.49 -18.30
CA GLU A 216 9.81 19.73 -19.02
C GLU A 216 10.94 20.55 -18.36
N ALA A 217 10.92 20.67 -17.03
CA ALA A 217 11.97 21.35 -16.28
C ALA A 217 13.34 20.65 -16.45
N ALA A 218 13.38 19.32 -16.33
CA ALA A 218 14.60 18.55 -16.51
C ALA A 218 15.14 18.64 -17.95
N ALA A 219 14.27 18.66 -18.97
CA ALA A 219 14.67 18.85 -20.36
C ALA A 219 15.27 20.24 -20.58
N ALA A 220 14.68 21.29 -20.00
CA ALA A 220 15.21 22.65 -20.08
C ALA A 220 16.57 22.79 -19.38
N GLU A 221 16.76 22.17 -18.21
CA GLU A 221 18.04 22.15 -17.50
C GLU A 221 19.13 21.42 -18.31
N ALA A 222 18.77 20.31 -18.97
CA ALA A 222 19.70 19.57 -19.82
C ALA A 222 20.12 20.35 -21.07
N GLU A 223 19.20 21.09 -21.70
CA GLU A 223 19.49 21.96 -22.84
C GLU A 223 20.44 23.10 -22.46
N GLN A 224 20.23 23.74 -21.31
CA GLN A 224 21.13 24.79 -20.79
C GLN A 224 22.55 24.29 -20.50
N LEU A 225 22.69 23.05 -20.01
CA LEU A 225 23.99 22.42 -19.79
C LEU A 225 24.71 22.10 -21.10
N ALA A 226 24.00 21.71 -22.15
CA ALA A 226 24.59 21.45 -23.46
C ALA A 226 25.12 22.73 -24.13
N ASP A 227 24.38 23.83 -24.07
CA ASP A 227 24.79 25.13 -24.66
C ASP A 227 26.04 25.73 -23.96
N GLN A 228 26.20 25.48 -22.65
CA GLN A 228 27.40 25.92 -21.91
C GLN A 228 28.67 25.15 -22.27
N THR A 229 28.57 23.90 -22.70
CA THR A 229 29.75 23.08 -23.03
C THR A 229 30.38 23.40 -24.38
N ASP A 230 29.62 23.96 -25.33
CA ASP A 230 30.14 24.35 -26.65
C ASP A 230 30.84 25.73 -26.66
N ALA A 231 30.70 26.51 -25.57
CA ALA A 231 31.30 27.84 -25.46
C ALA A 231 32.73 27.87 -24.88
N ASP A 232 33.22 26.80 -24.26
CA ASP A 232 34.50 26.78 -23.51
C ASP A 232 35.68 26.12 -24.28
N ASP A 233 35.47 25.49 -25.44
CA ASP A 233 36.55 24.88 -26.26
C ASP A 233 37.20 25.87 -27.27
N GLY A 234 36.91 27.17 -27.14
CA GLY A 234 37.28 28.21 -28.11
C GLY A 234 38.59 28.96 -27.85
N GLY A 235 39.39 28.63 -26.82
CA GLY A 235 40.54 29.48 -26.46
C GLY A 235 41.67 28.83 -25.68
N ALA A 236 42.65 28.24 -26.39
CA ALA A 236 44.09 28.58 -26.28
C ALA A 236 44.99 27.51 -26.92
N LEU A 237 45.44 27.78 -28.15
CA LEU A 237 46.66 27.21 -28.73
C LEU A 237 47.71 28.33 -28.76
N ALA A 238 48.74 28.26 -27.90
CA ALA A 238 50.14 28.40 -28.31
C ALA A 238 51.12 28.39 -27.11
N ASP A 239 52.15 27.56 -27.31
CA ASP A 239 53.53 27.65 -26.81
C ASP A 239 53.90 27.03 -25.44
N ALA A 240 54.66 25.94 -25.53
CA ALA A 240 55.38 25.30 -24.43
C ALA A 240 56.73 26.02 -24.18
N PRO A 241 57.38 25.81 -23.02
CA PRO A 241 58.40 24.76 -23.01
C PRO A 241 58.50 23.95 -21.70
N HIS A 242 59.21 22.83 -21.83
CA HIS A 242 59.60 21.85 -20.83
C HIS A 242 60.07 22.42 -19.46
N HIS A 243 59.54 21.87 -18.36
CA HIS A 243 60.36 21.52 -17.20
C HIS A 243 59.79 20.29 -16.48
N ASP A 244 60.70 19.38 -16.17
CA ASP A 244 60.52 18.10 -15.49
C ASP A 244 60.34 18.28 -13.97
N ILE A 245 59.98 17.17 -13.32
CA ILE A 245 60.08 16.79 -11.90
C ILE A 245 58.94 17.20 -10.94
N SER A 246 58.24 16.14 -10.49
CA SER A 246 57.92 15.80 -9.09
C SER A 246 56.45 15.87 -8.63
N GLU A 247 55.99 14.71 -8.16
CA GLU A 247 55.14 14.53 -6.98
C GLU A 247 53.80 15.29 -6.89
N LYS A 248 52.67 14.57 -7.07
CA LYS A 248 52.00 13.84 -5.97
C LYS A 248 50.62 13.36 -6.42
N SER A 249 50.33 12.13 -6.03
CA SER A 249 49.05 11.48 -6.14
C SER A 249 47.92 12.33 -5.56
N GLY A 250 46.92 12.60 -6.39
CA GLY A 250 45.63 13.11 -5.99
C GLY A 250 44.63 12.69 -7.06
N LEU A 251 43.84 11.65 -6.77
CA LEU A 251 42.76 11.18 -7.62
C LEU A 251 41.85 12.36 -8.01
N ILE A 252 41.81 12.71 -9.29
CA ILE A 252 40.72 13.51 -9.86
C ILE A 252 39.74 12.51 -10.47
N VAL A 253 38.68 12.23 -9.69
CA VAL A 253 37.48 11.51 -10.12
C VAL A 253 36.75 12.39 -11.14
N GLY A 254 36.49 11.87 -12.33
CA GLY A 254 35.55 12.52 -13.27
C GLY A 254 35.86 12.46 -14.76
N ARG A 255 36.99 11.90 -15.20
CA ARG A 255 37.20 11.73 -16.65
C ARG A 255 36.43 10.51 -17.16
N ARG A 256 35.43 10.74 -18.03
CA ARG A 256 34.76 9.71 -18.83
C ARG A 256 35.82 8.98 -19.66
N ILE A 257 36.08 7.72 -19.34
CA ILE A 257 36.95 6.84 -20.11
C ILE A 257 36.21 6.52 -21.41
N SER A 258 36.75 6.92 -22.55
CA SER A 258 36.17 6.60 -23.85
C SER A 258 36.35 5.11 -24.13
N ILE A 259 35.29 4.43 -24.58
CA ILE A 259 35.31 3.00 -24.93
C ILE A 259 36.38 2.67 -25.99
N THR A 260 36.75 3.65 -26.83
CA THR A 260 37.80 3.48 -27.84
C THR A 260 39.21 3.36 -27.23
N ASP A 261 39.46 3.96 -26.06
CA ASP A 261 40.72 3.80 -25.30
C ASP A 261 40.79 2.43 -24.60
N LEU A 262 39.65 1.83 -24.29
CA LEU A 262 39.59 0.54 -23.58
C LEU A 262 39.82 -0.66 -24.50
N PHE A 263 39.56 -0.52 -25.80
CA PHE A 263 39.63 -1.62 -26.78
C PHE A 263 40.60 -1.38 -27.95
N GLY A 264 41.23 -0.22 -28.00
CA GLY A 264 42.13 0.20 -29.07
C GLY A 264 43.60 -0.19 -28.89
N GLN A 265 43.93 -1.41 -28.46
CA GLN A 265 45.31 -1.91 -28.62
C GLN A 265 45.39 -3.43 -28.61
N ARG A 266 45.16 -4.02 -29.78
CA ARG A 266 45.71 -5.33 -30.11
C ARG A 266 46.11 -5.33 -31.57
N ASN A 267 47.42 -5.25 -31.82
CA ASN A 267 48.19 -6.24 -32.58
C ASN A 267 49.58 -5.70 -32.94
N GLY A 268 50.62 -6.50 -32.67
CA GLY A 268 51.69 -6.71 -33.66
C GLY A 268 53.14 -6.49 -33.24
N ALA A 269 53.85 -7.62 -33.12
CA ALA A 269 55.21 -7.89 -33.59
C ALA A 269 56.43 -7.43 -32.76
N GLY A 270 57.32 -8.41 -32.50
CA GLY A 270 58.68 -8.24 -31.96
C GLY A 270 59.13 -9.44 -31.17
#